data_AF-A0A4U7AN30-F1
#
_entry.id   AF-A0A4U7AN30-F1
#
_cell.length_a   1.000
_cell.length_b   1.000
_cell.length_c   1.000
_cell.angle_alpha   90.00
_cell.angle_beta   90.00
_cell.angle_gamma   90.00
#
_symmetry.space_group_name_H-M   'P 1'
#
loop_
_entity.id
_entity.type
_entity.pdbx_description
1 polymer ?
#
loop_
_entity_poly.entity_id
_entity_poly.type
_entity_poly.pdbx_seq_one_letter_code
_entity_poly.pdbx_strand_id
1 'polypeptide(L)'
;MSFDLPDWELTGGGYLLLVKHKHEYEIAQFCHKDGDPSTAGRTIMRFLRKPANITKLIPKLSNSHEAEVRLYRPRKRELELLAYDVKVCKLAAIEKRKQVKERDMTEAEKVQLSQDENTPWLSICPSLSEDLGAGILYLVANATESMPIRRQMNLISDSTRVEWVWLVNLDRKCLSLYRHGNWGDVFRPGPFESYDDPPNHTYTCGFSELQDSSDPRRPSIPSVLQKFNYASHR
;
A
#
# COMPACT_ATOMS: atom_id res chain seq x y z
N MET A 1 17.41 20.22 -22.13
CA MET A 1 16.27 20.60 -21.27
C MET A 1 15.92 19.39 -20.42
N SER A 2 16.56 19.29 -19.26
CA SER A 2 16.20 18.31 -18.23
C SER A 2 14.83 18.71 -17.69
N PHE A 3 13.88 17.79 -17.72
CA PHE A 3 12.65 17.94 -16.95
C PHE A 3 13.01 17.60 -15.51
N ASP A 4 13.43 18.61 -14.76
CA ASP A 4 13.55 18.53 -13.31
C ASP A 4 12.13 18.34 -12.77
N LEU A 5 11.81 17.11 -12.36
CA LEU A 5 10.57 16.77 -11.69
C LEU A 5 10.57 17.49 -10.33
N PRO A 6 9.43 18.06 -9.88
CA PRO A 6 9.42 18.91 -8.70
C PRO A 6 9.67 18.12 -7.42
N ASP A 7 10.48 18.72 -6.54
CA ASP A 7 10.82 18.32 -5.18
C ASP A 7 9.56 18.07 -4.32
N TRP A 8 9.10 16.81 -4.29
CA TRP A 8 8.33 16.27 -3.17
C TRP A 8 9.27 15.61 -2.13
N GLU A 9 10.58 15.85 -2.22
CA GLU A 9 11.51 15.62 -1.12
C GLU A 9 11.21 16.63 0.00
N LEU A 10 11.15 16.12 1.24
CA LEU A 10 11.12 16.86 2.52
C LEU A 10 9.75 17.06 3.23
N THR A 11 8.86 16.05 3.27
CA THR A 11 7.98 15.83 4.45
C THR A 11 7.57 14.35 4.63
N GLY A 12 8.33 13.58 5.44
CA GLY A 12 7.98 12.24 5.94
C GLY A 12 8.07 11.10 4.92
N GLY A 13 8.78 10.02 5.23
CA GLY A 13 8.82 8.86 4.33
C GLY A 13 7.44 8.19 4.23
N GLY A 14 7.14 7.60 3.06
CA GLY A 14 5.91 6.82 2.85
C GLY A 14 6.00 5.42 3.45
N TYR A 15 4.95 4.63 3.25
CA TYR A 15 4.96 3.22 3.62
C TYR A 15 4.63 2.29 2.45
N LEU A 16 5.12 1.07 2.54
CA LEU A 16 4.77 -0.02 1.64
C LEU A 16 3.81 -0.97 2.34
N LEU A 17 2.60 -1.15 1.81
CA LEU A 17 1.65 -2.15 2.29
C LEU A 17 1.79 -3.44 1.48
N LEU A 18 2.15 -4.51 2.16
CA LEU A 18 2.29 -5.86 1.64
C LEU A 18 1.16 -6.75 2.16
N VAL A 19 0.46 -7.44 1.27
CA VAL A 19 -0.50 -8.49 1.63
C VAL A 19 -0.02 -9.82 1.08
N LYS A 20 0.19 -10.78 1.99
CA LYS A 20 0.67 -12.11 1.69
C LYS A 20 -0.42 -13.15 1.90
N HIS A 21 -0.61 -14.02 0.90
CA HIS A 21 -1.55 -15.13 0.92
C HIS A 21 -1.04 -16.26 0.03
N LYS A 22 -1.19 -17.52 0.46
CA LYS A 22 -0.66 -18.70 -0.23
C LYS A 22 0.83 -18.56 -0.59
N HIS A 23 1.61 -17.99 0.33
CA HIS A 23 3.05 -17.69 0.17
C HIS A 23 3.42 -16.62 -0.88
N GLU A 24 2.47 -16.03 -1.60
CA GLU A 24 2.72 -14.95 -2.58
C GLU A 24 2.36 -13.57 -2.01
N TYR A 25 3.06 -12.54 -2.50
CA TYR A 25 2.74 -11.14 -2.20
C TYR A 25 1.78 -10.61 -3.26
N GLU A 26 0.49 -10.65 -2.93
CA GLU A 26 -0.60 -10.36 -3.86
C GLU A 26 -0.82 -8.86 -4.02
N ILE A 27 -0.56 -8.08 -2.96
CA ILE A 27 -0.58 -6.62 -2.96
C ILE A 27 0.79 -6.11 -2.48
N ALA A 28 1.34 -5.16 -3.21
CA ALA A 28 2.54 -4.41 -2.83
C ALA A 28 2.37 -2.95 -3.26
N GLN A 29 1.70 -2.16 -2.44
CA GLN A 29 1.28 -0.80 -2.77
C GLN A 29 2.08 0.21 -1.96
N PHE A 30 2.79 1.11 -2.64
CA PHE A 30 3.41 2.26 -1.99
C PHE A 30 2.37 3.35 -1.75
N CYS A 31 2.45 3.98 -0.59
CA CYS A 31 1.55 5.01 -0.15
C CYS A 31 2.35 6.19 0.41
N HIS A 32 2.07 7.39 -0.09
CA HIS A 32 2.75 8.61 0.33
C HIS A 32 1.98 9.35 1.42
N LYS A 33 0.64 9.37 1.31
CA LYS A 33 -0.26 9.99 2.29
C LYS A 33 -0.42 9.08 3.50
N ASP A 34 -0.53 9.67 4.69
CA ASP A 34 -0.54 8.97 5.98
C ASP A 34 0.79 8.23 6.28
N GLY A 35 1.93 8.86 5.97
CA GLY A 35 3.28 8.32 6.25
C GLY A 35 3.56 8.04 7.73
N ASP A 36 2.71 8.55 8.63
CA ASP A 36 2.67 8.08 10.02
C ASP A 36 2.11 6.65 10.06
N PRO A 37 2.92 5.65 10.48
CA PRO A 37 2.47 4.26 10.57
C PRO A 37 1.21 4.12 11.43
N SER A 38 0.96 5.00 12.40
CA SER A 38 -0.22 4.90 13.27
C SER A 38 -1.54 5.01 12.49
N THR A 39 -1.63 5.92 11.52
CA THR A 39 -2.85 6.17 10.74
C THR A 39 -3.13 5.02 9.76
N ALA A 40 -2.08 4.57 9.06
CA ALA A 40 -2.16 3.37 8.23
C ALA A 40 -2.52 2.14 9.06
N GLY A 41 -1.87 1.96 10.21
CA GLY A 41 -2.10 0.86 11.16
C GLY A 41 -3.54 0.79 11.65
N ARG A 42 -4.17 1.92 12.01
CA ARG A 42 -5.61 1.97 12.39
C ARG A 42 -6.50 1.44 11.28
N THR A 43 -6.25 1.87 10.05
CA THR A 43 -7.06 1.48 8.89
C THR A 43 -6.91 -0.01 8.60
N ILE A 44 -5.66 -0.51 8.61
CA ILE A 44 -5.35 -1.93 8.41
C ILE A 44 -6.00 -2.76 9.52
N MET A 45 -5.82 -2.41 10.79
CA MET A 45 -6.38 -3.15 11.91
C MET A 45 -7.90 -3.14 11.91
N ARG A 46 -8.54 -1.99 11.65
CA ARG A 46 -10.01 -1.91 11.52
C ARG A 46 -10.53 -2.81 10.41
N PHE A 47 -9.78 -2.95 9.32
CA PHE A 47 -10.10 -3.88 8.24
C PHE A 47 -9.97 -5.33 8.72
N LEU A 48 -8.82 -5.70 9.31
CA LEU A 48 -8.48 -7.07 9.70
C LEU A 48 -9.33 -7.61 10.86
N ARG A 49 -9.76 -6.76 11.80
CA ARG A 49 -10.64 -7.13 12.94
C ARG A 49 -12.02 -7.62 12.51
N LYS A 50 -12.44 -7.40 11.26
CA LYS A 50 -13.74 -7.84 10.75
C LYS A 50 -13.55 -9.12 9.91
N PRO A 51 -13.95 -10.31 10.38
CA PRO A 51 -13.80 -11.56 9.61
C PRO A 51 -14.47 -11.52 8.24
N ALA A 52 -15.58 -10.78 8.12
CA ALA A 52 -16.27 -10.55 6.85
C ALA A 52 -15.37 -9.86 5.79
N ASN A 53 -14.49 -8.94 6.20
CA ASN A 53 -13.56 -8.29 5.29
C ASN A 53 -12.51 -9.27 4.75
N ILE A 54 -11.97 -10.13 5.62
CA ILE A 54 -11.01 -11.17 5.23
C ILE A 54 -11.65 -12.17 4.26
N THR A 55 -12.88 -12.59 4.56
CA THR A 55 -13.67 -13.52 3.73
C THR A 55 -13.92 -12.95 2.33
N LYS A 56 -14.13 -11.63 2.22
CA LYS A 56 -14.26 -10.93 0.93
C LYS A 56 -12.92 -10.75 0.20
N LEU A 57 -11.84 -10.54 0.94
CA LEU A 57 -10.52 -10.26 0.38
C LEU A 57 -9.87 -11.51 -0.25
N ILE A 58 -9.87 -12.64 0.46
CA ILE A 58 -9.16 -13.87 0.06
C ILE A 58 -9.50 -14.34 -1.38
N PRO A 59 -10.78 -14.38 -1.81
CA PRO A 59 -11.14 -14.77 -3.16
C PRO A 59 -10.55 -13.86 -4.24
N LYS A 60 -10.35 -12.56 -3.94
CA LYS A 60 -9.82 -11.55 -4.88
C LYS A 60 -8.30 -11.60 -5.01
N LEU A 61 -7.62 -12.14 -3.99
CA LEU A 61 -6.17 -12.30 -3.99
C LEU A 61 -5.71 -13.57 -4.73
N SER A 62 -6.57 -14.58 -4.86
CA SER A 62 -6.19 -15.79 -5.60
C SER A 62 -6.12 -15.46 -7.09
N ASN A 63 -4.91 -15.34 -7.65
CA ASN A 63 -4.65 -15.18 -9.09
C ASN A 63 -5.08 -16.42 -9.94
N SER A 64 -6.16 -17.10 -9.58
CA SER A 64 -6.74 -18.18 -10.38
C SER A 64 -7.39 -17.62 -11.64
N HIS A 65 -7.20 -18.30 -12.77
CA HIS A 65 -7.85 -17.94 -14.04
C HIS A 65 -9.39 -17.96 -13.99
N GLU A 66 -9.95 -18.60 -12.96
CA GLU A 66 -11.39 -18.72 -12.71
C GLU A 66 -11.95 -17.60 -11.79
N ALA A 67 -11.11 -16.66 -11.34
CA ALA A 67 -11.58 -15.57 -10.49
C ALA A 67 -12.45 -14.59 -11.29
N GLU A 68 -13.69 -14.38 -10.83
CA GLU A 68 -14.64 -13.41 -11.41
C GLU A 68 -14.08 -11.97 -11.43
N VAL A 69 -13.26 -11.63 -10.42
CA VAL A 69 -12.57 -10.35 -10.32
C VAL A 69 -11.08 -10.59 -10.18
N ARG A 70 -10.31 -10.04 -11.13
CA ARG A 70 -8.86 -10.21 -11.19
C ARG A 70 -8.15 -8.92 -10.82
N LEU A 71 -7.17 -9.04 -9.92
CA LEU A 71 -6.16 -8.01 -9.74
C LEU A 71 -5.08 -8.20 -10.81
N TYR A 72 -4.79 -7.16 -11.57
CA TYR A 72 -3.81 -7.26 -12.66
C TYR A 72 -2.83 -6.09 -12.64
N ARG A 73 -1.67 -6.32 -13.27
CA ARG A 73 -0.72 -5.24 -13.53
C ARG A 73 -1.11 -4.57 -14.85
N PRO A 74 -1.46 -3.28 -14.87
CA PRO A 74 -1.83 -2.60 -16.09
C PRO A 74 -0.68 -2.57 -17.09
N ARG A 75 -1.00 -2.64 -18.38
CA ARG A 75 0.00 -2.54 -19.46
C ARG A 75 0.48 -1.10 -19.60
N LYS A 76 1.65 -0.90 -20.22
CA LYS A 76 2.21 0.45 -20.44
C LYS A 76 1.21 1.40 -21.13
N ARG A 77 0.58 0.95 -22.22
CA ARG A 77 -0.41 1.74 -22.95
C ARG A 77 -1.63 2.12 -22.11
N GLU A 78 -2.09 1.21 -21.27
CA GLU A 78 -3.21 1.47 -20.35
C GLU A 78 -2.83 2.49 -19.27
N LEU A 79 -1.63 2.36 -18.71
CA LEU A 79 -1.07 3.35 -17.78
C LEU A 79 -0.93 4.73 -18.43
N GLU A 80 -0.51 4.81 -19.69
CA GLU A 80 -0.40 6.06 -20.45
C GLU A 80 -1.77 6.72 -20.67
N LEU A 81 -2.81 5.94 -20.98
CA LEU A 81 -4.19 6.44 -21.11
C LEU A 81 -4.72 6.96 -19.78
N LEU A 82 -4.57 6.19 -18.70
CA LEU A 82 -4.99 6.63 -17.36
C LEU A 82 -4.22 7.89 -16.92
N ALA A 83 -2.92 7.96 -17.19
CA ALA A 83 -2.13 9.15 -16.89
C ALA A 83 -2.57 10.38 -17.70
N TYR A 84 -3.02 10.18 -18.94
CA TYR A 84 -3.62 11.24 -19.74
C TYR A 84 -4.94 11.72 -19.12
N ASP A 85 -5.84 10.81 -18.74
CA ASP A 85 -7.12 11.16 -18.11
C ASP A 85 -6.92 11.89 -16.78
N VAL A 86 -5.95 11.44 -15.97
CA VAL A 86 -5.51 12.11 -14.75
C VAL A 86 -5.02 13.53 -15.02
N LYS A 87 -4.22 13.74 -16.07
CA LYS A 87 -3.74 15.06 -16.47
C LYS A 87 -4.89 15.97 -16.91
N VAL A 88 -5.82 15.44 -17.71
CA VAL A 88 -7.00 16.19 -18.18
C VAL A 88 -7.88 16.59 -16.98
N CYS A 89 -8.15 15.67 -16.07
CA CYS A 89 -8.91 15.90 -14.85
C CYS A 89 -8.31 17.05 -14.02
N LYS A 90 -7.01 17.00 -13.76
CA LYS A 90 -6.29 18.05 -13.03
C LYS A 90 -6.36 19.41 -13.71
N LEU A 91 -6.15 19.46 -15.02
CA LEU A 91 -6.22 20.72 -15.77
C LEU A 91 -7.63 21.31 -15.77
N ALA A 92 -8.65 20.47 -15.89
CA ALA A 92 -10.05 20.90 -15.80
C ALA A 92 -10.38 21.45 -14.41
N ALA A 93 -9.88 20.84 -13.34
CA ALA A 93 -10.05 21.32 -11.97
C ALA A 93 -9.39 22.69 -11.76
N ILE A 94 -8.14 22.85 -12.21
CA ILE A 94 -7.41 24.13 -12.14
C ILE A 94 -8.18 25.22 -12.89
N GLU A 95 -8.69 24.92 -14.08
CA GLU A 95 -9.42 25.89 -14.88
C GLU A 95 -10.76 26.28 -14.22
N LYS A 96 -11.50 25.30 -13.71
CA LYS A 96 -12.75 25.56 -12.96
C LYS A 96 -12.49 26.42 -11.73
N ARG A 97 -11.38 26.21 -11.00
CA ARG A 97 -10.99 27.02 -9.84
C ARG A 97 -10.70 28.49 -10.20
N LYS A 98 -10.19 28.77 -11.40
CA LYS A 98 -9.98 30.16 -11.86
C LYS A 98 -11.28 30.87 -12.21
N GLN A 99 -12.26 30.13 -12.74
CA GLN A 99 -13.50 30.70 -13.27
C GLN A 99 -14.58 30.87 -12.19
N VAL A 100 -14.65 29.94 -11.23
CA VAL A 100 -15.72 29.90 -10.22
C VAL A 100 -15.19 30.45 -8.89
N LYS A 101 -15.89 31.44 -8.32
CA LYS A 101 -15.56 31.90 -6.96
C LYS A 101 -16.00 30.87 -5.94
N GLU A 102 -15.17 30.63 -4.94
CA GLU A 102 -15.40 29.59 -3.94
C GLU A 102 -16.73 29.72 -3.18
N ARG A 103 -17.21 30.95 -2.98
CA ARG A 103 -18.50 31.26 -2.34
C ARG A 103 -19.73 30.77 -3.13
N ASP A 104 -19.57 30.52 -4.42
CA ASP A 104 -20.65 30.10 -5.33
C ASP A 104 -20.71 28.56 -5.46
N MET A 105 -19.76 27.84 -4.83
CA MET A 105 -19.70 26.37 -4.85
C MET A 105 -20.30 25.76 -3.58
N THR A 106 -20.95 24.61 -3.76
CA THR A 106 -21.31 23.74 -2.64
C THR A 106 -20.05 23.14 -2.00
N GLU A 107 -20.16 22.70 -0.75
CA GLU A 107 -19.03 22.10 -0.04
C GLU A 107 -18.54 20.80 -0.73
N ALA A 108 -19.47 20.00 -1.27
CA ALA A 108 -19.14 18.81 -2.05
C ALA A 108 -18.33 19.15 -3.31
N GLU A 109 -18.70 20.22 -4.01
CA GLU A 109 -17.95 20.68 -5.19
C GLU A 109 -16.55 21.18 -4.84
N LYS A 110 -16.39 21.88 -3.70
CA LYS A 110 -15.07 22.31 -3.25
C LYS A 110 -14.17 21.11 -2.94
N VAL A 111 -14.71 20.11 -2.24
CA VAL A 111 -13.98 18.87 -1.91
C VAL A 111 -13.58 18.15 -3.19
N GLN A 112 -14.52 17.95 -4.12
CA GLN A 112 -14.25 17.28 -5.39
C GLN A 112 -13.21 18.05 -6.22
N LEU A 113 -13.36 19.37 -6.34
CA LEU A 113 -12.43 20.22 -7.06
C LEU A 113 -11.01 20.15 -6.48
N SER A 114 -10.91 20.18 -5.15
CA SER A 114 -9.63 20.02 -4.44
C SER A 114 -9.02 18.63 -4.68
N GLN A 115 -9.83 17.58 -4.67
CA GLN A 115 -9.36 16.21 -4.93
C GLN A 115 -8.87 16.05 -6.37
N ASP A 116 -9.62 16.53 -7.35
CA ASP A 116 -9.27 16.45 -8.77
C ASP A 116 -8.01 17.26 -9.10
N GLU A 117 -7.76 18.36 -8.38
CA GLU A 117 -6.55 19.17 -8.55
C GLU A 117 -5.32 18.53 -7.88
N ASN A 118 -5.46 18.05 -6.65
CA ASN A 118 -4.33 17.63 -5.81
C ASN A 118 -4.01 16.14 -5.93
N THR A 119 -5.04 15.29 -6.00
CA THR A 119 -4.94 13.83 -5.99
C THR A 119 -5.83 13.19 -7.07
N PRO A 120 -5.73 13.60 -8.34
CA PRO A 120 -6.62 13.14 -9.43
C PRO A 120 -6.63 11.63 -9.62
N TRP A 121 -5.56 10.93 -9.24
CA TRP A 121 -5.53 9.46 -9.26
C TRP A 121 -6.60 8.82 -8.38
N LEU A 122 -6.97 9.45 -7.25
CA LEU A 122 -8.08 8.96 -6.41
C LEU A 122 -9.42 9.02 -7.12
N SER A 123 -9.62 10.00 -8.01
CA SER A 123 -10.88 10.13 -8.76
C SER A 123 -10.92 9.22 -10.00
N ILE A 124 -9.80 9.10 -10.72
CA ILE A 124 -9.75 8.37 -12.00
C ILE A 124 -9.53 6.87 -11.81
N CYS A 125 -8.57 6.49 -10.98
CA CYS A 125 -8.21 5.08 -10.76
C CYS A 125 -7.66 4.90 -9.35
N PRO A 126 -8.54 4.85 -8.33
CA PRO A 126 -8.11 4.85 -6.93
C PRO A 126 -7.11 3.73 -6.61
N SER A 127 -7.24 2.56 -7.25
CA SER A 127 -6.37 1.40 -7.04
C SER A 127 -4.91 1.59 -7.45
N LEU A 128 -4.63 2.61 -8.27
CA LEU A 128 -3.29 3.00 -8.68
C LEU A 128 -2.79 4.26 -7.97
N SER A 129 -3.60 4.86 -7.10
CA SER A 129 -3.26 6.08 -6.36
C SER A 129 -2.36 5.77 -5.17
N GLU A 130 -1.27 6.54 -5.04
CA GLU A 130 -0.40 6.51 -3.86
C GLU A 130 -1.04 7.23 -2.65
N ASP A 131 -2.15 7.95 -2.88
CA ASP A 131 -2.92 8.65 -1.85
C ASP A 131 -4.05 7.80 -1.23
N LEU A 132 -4.33 6.61 -1.79
CA LEU A 132 -5.39 5.72 -1.27
C LEU A 132 -4.99 5.09 0.08
N GLY A 133 -3.69 4.92 0.29
CA GLY A 133 -3.16 4.31 1.51
C GLY A 133 -3.65 2.88 1.72
N ALA A 134 -3.84 2.52 2.98
CA ALA A 134 -4.43 1.24 3.41
C ALA A 134 -5.89 1.05 2.95
N GLY A 135 -6.53 2.08 2.39
CA GLY A 135 -7.84 1.99 1.75
C GLY A 135 -7.89 0.96 0.61
N ILE A 136 -6.74 0.60 0.02
CA ILE A 136 -6.65 -0.45 -1.00
C ILE A 136 -7.23 -1.80 -0.53
N LEU A 137 -7.15 -2.10 0.78
CA LEU A 137 -7.75 -3.33 1.34
C LEU A 137 -9.27 -3.35 1.16
N TYR A 138 -9.93 -2.22 1.45
CA TYR A 138 -11.37 -2.08 1.26
C TYR A 138 -11.74 -2.06 -0.22
N LEU A 139 -10.94 -1.38 -1.04
CA LEU A 139 -11.17 -1.30 -2.48
C LEU A 139 -11.13 -2.70 -3.12
N VAL A 140 -10.09 -3.47 -2.82
CA VAL A 140 -9.94 -4.85 -3.33
C VAL A 140 -11.06 -5.76 -2.81
N ALA A 141 -11.36 -5.71 -1.51
CA ALA A 141 -12.37 -6.59 -0.92
C ALA A 141 -13.79 -6.34 -1.45
N ASN A 142 -14.09 -5.13 -1.90
CA ASN A 142 -15.40 -4.79 -2.47
C ASN A 142 -15.38 -4.66 -4.00
N ALA A 143 -14.28 -5.03 -4.66
CA ALA A 143 -14.17 -4.96 -6.11
C ALA A 143 -15.18 -5.90 -6.77
N THR A 144 -16.06 -5.32 -7.60
CA THR A 144 -17.03 -6.02 -8.44
C THR A 144 -16.50 -6.27 -9.85
N GLU A 145 -15.44 -5.57 -10.23
CA GLU A 145 -14.80 -5.66 -11.55
C GLU A 145 -13.30 -5.87 -11.40
N SER A 146 -12.67 -6.45 -12.43
CA SER A 146 -11.22 -6.59 -12.49
C SER A 146 -10.53 -5.23 -12.38
N MET A 147 -9.47 -5.16 -11.59
CA MET A 147 -8.92 -3.89 -11.14
C MET A 147 -7.40 -3.87 -11.29
N PRO A 148 -6.83 -2.78 -11.85
CA PRO A 148 -5.38 -2.64 -11.95
C PRO A 148 -4.79 -2.36 -10.56
N ILE A 149 -3.69 -3.01 -10.22
CA ILE A 149 -2.95 -2.74 -8.98
C ILE A 149 -1.47 -2.51 -9.28
N ARG A 150 -0.82 -1.71 -8.44
CA ARG A 150 0.64 -1.61 -8.46
C ARG A 150 1.23 -2.77 -7.66
N ARG A 151 2.26 -3.42 -8.21
CA ARG A 151 3.07 -4.44 -7.52
C ARG A 151 4.49 -3.91 -7.35
N GLN A 152 4.66 -2.97 -6.43
CA GLN A 152 5.88 -2.18 -6.21
C GLN A 152 6.82 -2.84 -5.18
N MET A 153 6.98 -4.16 -5.21
CA MET A 153 7.86 -4.88 -4.28
C MET A 153 9.31 -4.38 -4.35
N ASN A 154 9.75 -3.87 -5.50
CA ASN A 154 11.08 -3.30 -5.70
C ASN A 154 11.35 -2.05 -4.83
N LEU A 155 10.32 -1.39 -4.30
CA LEU A 155 10.49 -0.24 -3.41
C LEU A 155 10.88 -0.64 -1.98
N ILE A 156 10.86 -1.93 -1.62
CA ILE A 156 11.27 -2.36 -0.29
C ILE A 156 12.74 -1.97 0.04
N SER A 157 13.59 -1.88 -0.98
CA SER A 157 14.98 -1.45 -0.87
C SER A 157 15.19 0.06 -1.07
N ASP A 158 14.12 0.81 -1.36
CA ASP A 158 14.19 2.24 -1.62
C ASP A 158 14.04 3.03 -0.31
N SER A 159 15.17 3.25 0.34
CA SER A 159 15.28 3.99 1.61
C SER A 159 14.86 5.45 1.52
N THR A 160 14.86 6.01 0.32
CA THR A 160 14.58 7.43 0.09
C THR A 160 13.08 7.71 0.07
N ARG A 161 12.28 6.69 -0.26
CA ARG A 161 10.81 6.80 -0.38
C ARG A 161 10.06 6.04 0.70
N VAL A 162 10.57 4.87 1.10
CA VAL A 162 9.88 3.96 2.03
C VAL A 162 10.55 4.04 3.39
N GLU A 163 9.85 4.61 4.37
CA GLU A 163 10.29 4.59 5.77
C GLU A 163 9.67 3.42 6.54
N TRP A 164 8.47 2.97 6.17
CA TRP A 164 7.75 1.91 6.87
C TRP A 164 7.27 0.81 5.93
N VAL A 165 7.18 -0.43 6.43
CA VAL A 165 6.58 -1.55 5.70
C VAL A 165 5.56 -2.24 6.58
N TRP A 166 4.30 -2.22 6.16
CA TRP A 166 3.23 -3.00 6.76
C TRP A 166 3.12 -4.34 6.05
N LEU A 167 3.19 -5.44 6.80
CA LEU A 167 3.01 -6.79 6.28
C LEU A 167 1.78 -7.44 6.90
N VAL A 168 0.76 -7.65 6.08
CA VAL A 168 -0.42 -8.45 6.39
C VAL A 168 -0.17 -9.86 5.88
N ASN A 169 -0.03 -10.83 6.79
CA ASN A 169 0.07 -12.23 6.43
C ASN A 169 -1.24 -12.95 6.76
N LEU A 170 -2.02 -13.25 5.72
CA LEU A 170 -3.32 -13.91 5.88
C LEU A 170 -3.18 -15.39 6.25
N ASP A 171 -2.13 -16.06 5.78
CA ASP A 171 -1.87 -17.48 6.07
C ASP A 171 -1.54 -17.69 7.56
N ARG A 172 -0.73 -16.79 8.14
CA ARG A 172 -0.35 -16.80 9.56
C ARG A 172 -1.28 -15.98 10.45
N LYS A 173 -2.30 -15.32 9.88
CA LYS A 173 -3.21 -14.39 10.56
C LYS A 173 -2.49 -13.35 11.41
N CYS A 174 -1.44 -12.73 10.86
CA CYS A 174 -0.61 -11.79 11.60
C CYS A 174 -0.33 -10.49 10.84
N LEU A 175 -0.11 -9.43 11.61
CA LEU A 175 0.28 -8.11 11.14
C LEU A 175 1.69 -7.80 11.65
N SER A 176 2.56 -7.30 10.79
CA SER A 176 3.91 -6.87 11.16
C SER A 176 4.19 -5.48 10.62
N LEU A 177 4.98 -4.70 11.35
CA LEU A 177 5.46 -3.38 10.96
C LEU A 177 6.98 -3.38 11.02
N TYR A 178 7.60 -2.94 9.93
CA TYR A 178 9.04 -2.76 9.85
C TYR A 178 9.36 -1.30 9.57
N ARG A 179 10.49 -0.83 10.11
CA ARG A 179 11.07 0.46 9.76
C ARG A 179 12.25 0.25 8.84
N HIS A 180 12.37 1.10 7.83
CA HIS A 180 13.54 1.13 6.96
C HIS A 180 14.81 1.33 7.78
N GLY A 181 15.88 0.60 7.44
CA GLY A 181 17.18 0.67 8.13
C GLY A 181 17.22 -0.02 9.51
N ASN A 182 16.06 -0.40 10.06
CA ASN A 182 15.95 -1.22 11.26
C ASN A 182 14.92 -2.34 11.03
N TRP A 183 15.39 -3.37 10.34
CA TRP A 183 14.60 -4.58 10.03
C TRP A 183 14.56 -5.59 11.20
N GLY A 184 15.16 -5.24 12.35
CA GLY A 184 14.92 -5.93 13.61
C GLY A 184 13.49 -5.69 14.10
N ASP A 185 12.93 -6.65 14.84
CA ASP A 185 11.52 -6.70 15.26
C ASP A 185 11.02 -5.39 15.92
N VAL A 186 10.33 -4.53 15.15
CA VAL A 186 9.66 -3.31 15.67
C VAL A 186 8.23 -3.61 16.15
N PHE A 187 7.61 -4.70 15.69
CA PHE A 187 6.28 -5.12 16.13
C PHE A 187 6.08 -6.64 15.96
N ARG A 188 5.77 -7.35 17.06
CA ARG A 188 5.51 -8.79 16.99
C ARG A 188 4.14 -9.10 16.35
N PRO A 189 4.05 -10.20 15.58
CA PRO A 189 2.79 -10.74 15.10
C PRO A 189 1.89 -11.19 16.26
N GLY A 190 0.67 -10.66 16.31
CA GLY A 190 -0.41 -11.10 17.18
C GLY A 190 -1.66 -11.39 16.36
N PRO A 191 -2.59 -12.20 16.89
CA PRO A 191 -3.90 -12.39 16.27
C PRO A 191 -4.54 -11.03 15.97
N PHE A 192 -5.28 -10.92 14.86
CA PHE A 192 -5.99 -9.67 14.52
C PHE A 192 -6.90 -9.14 15.66
N GLU A 193 -7.30 -10.04 16.56
CA GLU A 193 -8.17 -9.85 17.70
C GLU A 193 -7.44 -9.35 18.97
N SER A 194 -6.11 -9.41 19.05
CA SER A 194 -5.35 -9.18 20.30
C SER A 194 -4.90 -7.74 20.54
N TYR A 195 -5.34 -6.79 19.72
CA TYR A 195 -4.89 -5.40 19.81
C TYR A 195 -6.08 -4.52 20.14
N ASP A 196 -5.96 -3.65 21.14
CA ASP A 196 -6.98 -2.65 21.48
C ASP A 196 -6.80 -1.35 20.67
N ASP A 197 -5.55 -0.95 20.41
CA ASP A 197 -5.16 0.23 19.63
C ASP A 197 -4.02 -0.07 18.63
N PRO A 198 -3.83 0.74 17.56
CA PRO A 198 -2.65 0.67 16.70
C PRO A 198 -1.37 0.90 17.51
N PRO A 199 -0.22 0.33 17.12
CA PRO A 199 1.05 0.64 17.78
C PRO A 199 1.40 2.11 17.59
N ASN A 200 1.16 2.93 18.62
CA ASN A 200 1.74 4.25 18.76
C ASN A 200 3.14 4.06 19.36
N HIS A 201 4.17 4.24 18.55
CA HIS A 201 5.59 4.43 18.92
C HIS A 201 6.21 3.47 19.95
N THR A 202 7.29 2.80 19.52
CA THR A 202 8.34 2.17 20.37
C THR A 202 7.87 1.06 21.30
N TYR A 203 7.80 -0.16 20.76
CA TYR A 203 8.02 -1.37 21.56
C TYR A 203 9.18 -2.16 20.91
N THR A 204 10.35 -2.12 21.53
CA THR A 204 11.47 -3.02 21.20
C THR A 204 11.27 -4.34 21.92
N CYS A 205 11.27 -5.47 21.21
CA CYS A 205 11.41 -6.79 21.83
C CYS A 205 12.15 -7.76 20.90
N GLY A 206 12.98 -8.62 21.49
CA GLY A 206 14.14 -9.27 20.86
C GLY A 206 13.88 -10.35 19.79
N PHE A 207 14.86 -10.41 18.90
CA PHE A 207 15.08 -11.30 17.76
C PHE A 207 15.29 -12.75 18.21
N SER A 208 14.34 -13.65 17.93
CA SER A 208 14.57 -15.10 18.02
C SER A 208 13.43 -15.90 17.37
N GLU A 209 13.16 -15.72 16.07
CA GLU A 209 12.24 -16.63 15.35
C GLU A 209 12.43 -16.69 13.82
N LEU A 210 13.63 -16.33 13.33
CA LEU A 210 14.04 -16.51 11.93
C LEU A 210 15.00 -17.70 11.71
N GLN A 211 15.23 -18.56 12.73
CA GLN A 211 16.22 -19.64 12.69
C GLN A 211 15.69 -21.06 12.92
N ASP A 212 14.39 -21.34 12.81
CA ASP A 212 13.98 -22.75 12.78
C ASP A 212 14.19 -23.33 11.37
N SER A 213 15.29 -24.07 11.24
CA SER A 213 15.86 -24.62 10.00
C SER A 213 15.35 -26.03 9.67
N SER A 214 14.28 -26.48 10.32
CA SER A 214 13.87 -27.89 10.31
C SER A 214 12.83 -28.29 9.24
N ASP A 215 12.33 -27.36 8.40
CA ASP A 215 11.32 -27.67 7.38
C ASP A 215 11.91 -27.82 5.95
N PRO A 216 12.03 -29.06 5.41
CA PRO A 216 12.65 -29.34 4.12
C PRO A 216 11.75 -29.01 2.90
N ARG A 217 10.52 -28.50 3.08
CA ARG A 217 9.57 -28.26 1.97
C ARG A 217 9.37 -26.77 1.61
N ARG A 218 10.23 -25.87 2.11
CA ARG A 218 10.13 -24.43 1.82
C ARG A 218 10.55 -24.08 0.39
N PRO A 219 9.72 -23.33 -0.37
CA PRO A 219 10.19 -22.68 -1.59
C PRO A 219 11.22 -21.60 -1.24
N SER A 220 12.29 -21.51 -2.05
CA SER A 220 13.37 -20.55 -1.88
C SER A 220 12.83 -19.11 -1.83
N ILE A 221 13.16 -18.41 -0.76
CA ILE A 221 13.05 -16.96 -0.65
C ILE A 221 13.62 -16.34 -1.94
N PRO A 222 12.91 -15.46 -2.66
CA PRO A 222 13.42 -14.81 -3.86
C PRO A 222 14.80 -14.22 -3.57
N SER A 223 15.77 -14.40 -4.48
CA SER A 223 17.19 -14.09 -4.25
C SER A 223 17.46 -12.67 -3.74
N VAL A 224 16.56 -11.72 -3.98
CA VAL A 224 16.58 -10.37 -3.42
C VAL A 224 16.50 -10.39 -1.88
N LEU A 225 15.69 -11.26 -1.28
CA LEU A 225 15.58 -11.43 0.17
C LEU A 225 16.65 -12.39 0.74
N GLN A 226 17.26 -13.27 -0.07
CA GLN A 226 18.41 -14.08 0.37
C GLN A 226 19.74 -13.29 0.42
N LYS A 227 19.91 -12.28 -0.45
CA LYS A 227 21.13 -11.46 -0.48
C LYS A 227 21.35 -10.59 0.76
N PHE A 228 20.36 -10.46 1.64
CA PHE A 228 20.48 -9.69 2.88
C PHE A 228 20.99 -10.50 4.09
N ASN A 229 21.28 -11.81 3.92
CA ASN A 229 21.84 -12.66 4.98
C ASN A 229 23.39 -12.63 5.11
N TYR A 230 24.10 -11.75 4.40
CA TYR A 230 25.57 -11.74 4.38
C TYR A 230 26.23 -10.36 4.60
N ALA A 231 25.56 -9.42 5.27
CA ALA A 231 26.15 -8.13 5.61
C ALA A 231 26.38 -7.94 7.14
N SER A 232 26.62 -9.03 7.87
CA SER A 232 27.05 -8.97 9.27
C SER A 232 28.21 -9.92 9.55
N HIS A 233 29.30 -9.79 8.78
CA HIS A 233 30.66 -10.15 9.21
C HIS A 233 31.69 -9.48 8.30
N ARG A 234 32.01 -8.21 8.61
CA ARG A 234 33.37 -7.68 8.80
C ARG A 234 33.30 -6.18 9.09
#